data_AF-A0A2E6BJK7-F1
#
_entry.id   AF-A0A2E6BJK7-F1
#
_cell.length_a   1.000
_cell.length_b   1.000
_cell.length_c   1.000
_cell.angle_alpha   90.00
_cell.angle_beta   90.00
_cell.angle_gamma   90.00
#
_symmetry.space_group_name_H-M   'P 1'
#
loop_
_entity.id
_entity.type
_entity.pdbx_description
1 polymer ?
#
loop_
_entity_poly.entity_id
_entity_poly.type
_entity_poly.pdbx_seq_one_letter_code
_entity_poly.pdbx_strand_id
1 'polypeptide(L)'
;MNHLVRIGRISRLMQIACTLYLVLAPVMLLVIWLSFETLGPRWQTLQQLPIRPEYVGTLNLVLGAMVSALPLGLMMWGVWHLRMLFGQFRRGEIFNDRAAANLLVFARMLFITV
;
A
#
# COMPACT_ATOMS: atom_id res chain seq x y z
N MET A 1 7.00 -14.22 -31.57
CA MET A 1 7.22 -12.77 -31.35
C MET A 1 6.16 -12.04 -30.51
N ASN A 2 4.92 -12.55 -30.36
CA ASN A 2 3.85 -11.85 -29.60
C ASN A 2 3.95 -11.89 -28.07
N HIS A 3 4.60 -12.91 -27.48
CA HIS A 3 4.59 -13.11 -26.02
C HIS A 3 5.42 -12.07 -25.27
N LEU A 4 6.61 -11.72 -25.79
CA LEU A 4 7.50 -10.72 -25.18
C LEU A 4 6.90 -9.31 -25.17
N VAL A 5 6.21 -8.92 -26.25
CA VAL A 5 5.51 -7.62 -26.34
C VAL A 5 4.34 -7.55 -25.35
N ARG A 6 3.62 -8.67 -25.16
CA ARG A 6 2.51 -8.77 -24.21
C ARG A 6 3.01 -8.69 -22.76
N ILE A 7 4.12 -9.36 -22.44
CA ILE A 7 4.79 -9.28 -21.12
C ILE A 7 5.24 -7.84 -20.84
N GLY A 8 5.81 -7.15 -21.83
CA GLY A 8 6.21 -5.74 -21.70
C GLY A 8 5.04 -4.80 -21.42
N ARG A 9 3.89 -4.99 -22.09
CA ARG A 9 2.67 -4.19 -21.84
C ARG A 9 2.07 -4.45 -20.47
N ILE A 10 1.96 -5.72 -20.05
CA ILE A 10 1.42 -6.09 -18.73
C ILE A 10 2.33 -5.56 -17.62
N SER A 11 3.65 -5.67 -17.80
CA SER A 11 4.62 -5.10 -16.84
C SER A 11 4.47 -3.58 -16.72
N ARG A 12 4.22 -2.88 -17.83
CA ARG A 12 3.95 -1.43 -17.80
C ARG A 12 2.65 -1.10 -17.05
N LEU A 13 1.59 -1.86 -17.29
CA LEU A 13 0.31 -1.71 -16.58
C LEU A 13 0.50 -1.92 -15.07
N MET A 14 1.24 -2.96 -14.67
CA MET A 14 1.52 -3.24 -13.27
C MET A 14 2.44 -2.21 -12.63
N GLN A 15 3.39 -1.65 -13.38
CA GLN A 15 4.22 -0.54 -12.89
C GLN A 15 3.37 0.72 -12.63
N ILE A 16 2.40 1.01 -13.50
CA ILE A 16 1.44 2.11 -13.32
C ILE A 16 0.54 1.81 -12.12
N ALA A 17 0.01 0.59 -11.99
CA ALA A 17 -0.81 0.18 -10.86
C ALA A 17 -0.05 0.30 -9.52
N CYS A 18 1.21 -0.13 -9.45
CA CYS A 18 2.06 0.05 -8.26
C CYS A 18 2.29 1.53 -7.94
N THR A 19 2.52 2.36 -8.96
CA THR A 19 2.70 3.81 -8.77
C THR A 19 1.41 4.46 -8.28
N LEU A 20 0.27 4.05 -8.85
CA LEU A 20 -1.04 4.52 -8.44
C LEU A 20 -1.34 4.12 -7.00
N TYR A 21 -1.04 2.89 -6.60
CA TYR A 21 -1.18 2.42 -5.22
C TYR A 21 -0.30 3.23 -4.25
N LEU A 22 0.96 3.48 -4.60
CA LEU A 22 1.88 4.30 -3.78
C LEU A 22 1.36 5.72 -3.53
N VAL A 23 0.56 6.28 -4.44
CA VAL A 23 -0.02 7.62 -4.29
C VAL A 23 -1.39 7.55 -3.62
N LEU A 24 -2.25 6.60 -4.02
CA LEU A 24 -3.60 6.45 -3.47
C LEU A 24 -3.57 6.00 -2.01
N ALA A 25 -2.65 5.12 -1.61
CA ALA A 25 -2.57 4.59 -0.25
C ALA A 25 -2.42 5.70 0.82
N PRO A 26 -1.43 6.63 0.74
CA PRO A 26 -1.32 7.72 1.71
C PRO A 26 -2.48 8.71 1.62
N VAL A 27 -3.01 8.97 0.43
CA VAL A 27 -4.18 9.85 0.26
C VAL A 27 -5.42 9.25 0.94
N MET A 28 -5.69 7.96 0.76
CA MET A 28 -6.80 7.28 1.42
C MET A 28 -6.63 7.27 2.94
N LEU A 29 -5.42 7.03 3.44
CA LEU A 29 -5.15 7.09 4.88
C LEU A 29 -5.45 8.49 5.45
N LEU A 30 -5.02 9.56 4.77
CA LEU A 30 -5.35 10.93 5.16
C LEU A 30 -6.86 11.21 5.13
N VAL A 31 -7.57 10.79 4.08
CA VAL A 31 -9.02 10.97 3.97
C VAL A 31 -9.77 10.24 5.09
N ILE A 32 -9.35 9.01 5.43
CA ILE A 32 -9.94 8.22 6.51
C ILE A 32 -9.76 8.92 7.86
N TRP A 33 -8.56 9.41 8.16
CA TRP A 33 -8.29 10.10 9.43
C TRP A 33 -8.97 11.48 9.51
N LEU A 34 -8.99 12.26 8.43
CA LEU A 34 -9.71 13.54 8.38
C LEU A 34 -11.23 13.37 8.50
N SER A 35 -11.76 12.25 7.99
CA SER A 35 -13.18 11.93 8.05
C SER A 35 -13.53 11.04 9.24
N PHE A 36 -12.59 10.78 10.17
CA PHE A 36 -12.79 9.85 11.27
C PHE A 36 -13.91 10.32 12.22
N GLU A 37 -14.02 11.62 12.44
CA GLU A 37 -15.10 12.21 13.26
C GLU A 37 -16.48 12.10 12.59
N THR A 38 -16.55 12.16 11.25
CA THR A 38 -17.82 12.12 10.50
C THR A 38 -18.27 10.70 10.13
N LEU A 39 -17.32 9.80 9.89
CA LEU A 39 -17.55 8.41 9.53
C LEU A 39 -17.55 7.47 10.75
N GLY A 40 -16.88 7.85 11.84
CA GLY A 40 -16.82 7.09 13.08
C GLY A 40 -18.20 6.67 13.62
N PRO A 41 -19.18 7.58 13.68
CA PRO A 41 -20.55 7.24 14.10
C PRO A 41 -21.31 6.33 13.14
N ARG A 42 -20.90 6.24 11.87
CA ARG A 42 -21.53 5.40 10.84
C ARG A 42 -20.98 3.97 10.80
N TRP A 43 -19.80 3.73 11.38
CA TRP A 43 -19.22 2.41 11.48
C TRP A 43 -19.78 1.66 12.70
N GLN A 44 -20.62 0.64 12.46
CA GLN A 44 -21.21 -0.21 13.51
C GLN A 44 -20.16 -0.81 14.46
N THR A 45 -18.97 -1.14 13.97
CA THR A 45 -17.85 -1.64 14.78
C THR A 45 -17.35 -0.61 15.79
N LEU A 46 -17.34 0.69 15.43
CA LEU A 46 -16.89 1.77 16.31
C LEU A 46 -17.94 2.17 17.35
N GLN A 47 -19.23 1.91 17.07
CA GLN A 47 -20.32 2.13 18.03
C GLN A 47 -20.28 1.15 19.22
N GLN A 48 -19.63 -0.01 19.06
CA GLN A 48 -19.48 -1.01 20.12
C GLN A 48 -18.28 -0.76 21.05
N LEU A 49 -17.38 0.16 20.68
CA LEU A 49 -16.27 0.51 21.59
C LEU A 49 -16.79 1.42 22.71
N PRO A 50 -16.31 1.24 23.96
CA PRO A 50 -16.66 2.11 25.08
C PRO A 50 -16.14 3.55 24.93
N ILE A 51 -15.38 3.83 23.87
CA ILE A 51 -14.80 5.14 23.56
C ILE A 51 -15.73 5.82 22.56
N ARG A 52 -16.45 6.84 23.00
CA ARG A 52 -17.28 7.66 22.10
C ARG A 52 -16.36 8.43 21.14
N PRO A 53 -16.57 8.36 19.82
CA PRO A 53 -15.72 9.04 18.83
C PRO A 53 -15.70 10.58 19.00
N GLU A 54 -16.71 11.16 19.64
CA GLU A 54 -16.78 12.60 19.98
C GLU A 54 -15.74 13.07 21.02
N TYR A 55 -15.10 12.14 21.77
CA TYR A 55 -14.13 12.45 22.82
C TYR A 55 -12.70 11.98 22.49
N VAL A 56 -12.44 11.63 21.23
CA VAL A 56 -11.09 11.26 20.80
C VAL A 56 -10.28 12.53 20.66
N GLY A 57 -9.58 12.93 21.72
CA GLY A 57 -8.68 14.09 21.69
C GLY A 57 -7.70 14.00 20.52
N THR A 58 -7.31 15.16 19.97
CA THR A 58 -6.40 15.30 18.82
C THR A 58 -5.13 14.45 18.95
N LEU A 59 -4.63 14.25 20.18
CA LEU A 59 -3.49 13.38 20.46
C LEU A 59 -3.72 11.91 20.07
N ASN A 60 -4.92 11.37 20.32
CA ASN A 60 -5.27 9.98 19.98
C ASN A 60 -5.45 9.80 18.46
N LEU A 61 -5.97 10.82 17.75
CA LEU A 61 -6.02 10.81 16.29
C LEU A 61 -4.61 10.78 15.69
N VAL A 62 -3.68 11.60 16.22
CA VAL A 62 -2.29 11.61 15.76
C VAL A 62 -1.58 10.30 16.06
N LEU A 63 -1.76 9.73 17.26
CA LEU A 63 -1.16 8.44 17.62
C LEU A 63 -1.70 7.31 16.75
N GLY A 64 -3.02 7.26 16.53
CA GLY A 64 -3.62 6.27 15.64
C GLY A 64 -3.14 6.44 14.19
N ALA A 65 -3.01 7.68 13.71
CA ALA A 65 -2.45 7.97 12.39
C ALA A 65 -1.00 7.48 12.28
N MET A 66 -0.16 7.71 13.30
CA MET A 66 1.22 7.20 13.32
C MET A 66 1.28 5.67 13.34
N VAL A 67 0.46 5.01 14.15
CA VAL A 67 0.42 3.54 14.23
C VAL A 67 -0.05 2.94 12.91
N SER A 68 -1.07 3.53 12.26
CA SER A 68 -1.56 3.08 10.95
C SER A 68 -0.61 3.40 9.79
N ALA A 69 0.23 4.43 9.92
CA ALA A 69 1.24 4.78 8.92
C ALA A 69 2.38 3.76 8.86
N LEU A 70 2.70 3.05 9.95
CA LEU A 70 3.75 2.02 9.98
C LEU A 70 3.49 0.85 9.01
N PRO A 71 2.37 0.12 9.07
CA PRO A 71 2.08 -0.96 8.14
C PRO A 71 1.88 -0.43 6.72
N LEU A 72 1.32 0.77 6.55
CA LEU A 72 1.20 1.43 5.25
C LEU A 72 2.58 1.67 4.62
N GLY A 73 3.54 2.17 5.40
CA GLY A 73 4.92 2.40 4.96
C GLY A 73 5.63 1.10 4.55
N LEU A 74 5.44 0.01 5.31
CA LEU A 74 5.97 -1.31 4.96
C LEU A 74 5.36 -1.85 3.67
N MET A 75 4.03 -1.75 3.50
CA MET A 75 3.34 -2.10 2.25
C MET A 75 3.84 -1.28 1.07
N MET A 76 3.97 0.05 1.24
CA MET A 76 4.51 0.94 0.22
C MET A 76 5.94 0.56 -0.17
N TRP A 77 6.78 0.19 0.80
CA TRP A 77 8.14 -0.30 0.53
C TRP A 77 8.11 -1.57 -0.33
N GLY A 78 7.24 -2.54 -0.01
CA GLY A 78 7.08 -3.76 -0.80
C GLY A 78 6.65 -3.45 -2.24
N VAL A 79 5.65 -2.58 -2.40
CA VAL A 79 5.13 -2.17 -3.71
C VAL A 79 6.17 -1.38 -4.52
N TRP A 80 7.05 -0.63 -3.85
CA TRP A 80 8.17 0.06 -4.50
C TRP A 80 9.15 -0.94 -5.14
N HIS A 81 9.51 -2.02 -4.43
CA HIS A 81 10.32 -3.09 -5.01
C HIS A 81 9.61 -3.81 -6.16
N LEU A 82 8.28 -4.00 -6.05
CA LEU A 82 7.46 -4.55 -7.14
C LEU A 82 7.52 -3.67 -8.39
N ARG A 83 7.45 -2.34 -8.23
CA ARG A 83 7.59 -1.37 -9.32
C ARG A 83 8.96 -1.46 -10.00
N MET A 84 10.04 -1.68 -9.23
CA MET A 84 11.39 -1.88 -9.78
C MET A 84 11.50 -3.18 -10.58
N LEU A 85 10.92 -4.27 -10.07
CA LEU A 85 10.84 -5.56 -10.75
C LEU A 85 10.10 -5.46 -12.10
N PHE A 86 8.93 -4.83 -12.14
CA PHE A 86 8.23 -4.62 -13.41
C PHE A 86 8.99 -3.70 -14.37
N GLY A 87 9.80 -2.77 -13.84
CA GLY A 87 10.73 -1.97 -14.63
C GLY A 87 11.84 -2.81 -15.30
N GLN A 88 12.36 -3.82 -14.60
CA GLN A 88 13.36 -4.78 -15.13
C GLN A 88 12.74 -5.71 -16.18
N PHE A 89 11.54 -6.24 -15.93
CA PHE A 89 10.80 -7.04 -16.91
C PHE A 89 10.51 -6.29 -18.20
N ARG A 90 10.24 -4.98 -18.12
CA ARG A 90 10.07 -4.13 -19.31
C ARG A 90 11.33 -4.02 -20.16
N ARG A 91 12.52 -4.15 -19.56
CA ARG A 91 13.81 -4.13 -20.27
C ARG A 91 14.20 -5.48 -20.86
N GLY A 92 13.38 -6.52 -20.66
CA GLY A 92 13.67 -7.89 -21.12
C GLY A 92 14.50 -8.71 -20.14
N GLU A 93 14.82 -8.16 -18.96
CA GLU A 93 15.57 -8.85 -17.90
C GLU A 93 14.62 -9.68 -17.02
N ILE A 94 14.13 -10.81 -17.56
CA ILE A 94 13.10 -11.64 -16.91
C ILE A 94 13.69 -12.67 -15.92
N PHE A 95 14.93 -13.09 -16.15
CA PHE A 95 15.65 -14.07 -15.31
C PHE A 95 16.91 -13.43 -14.70
N ASN A 96 16.71 -12.36 -13.94
CA ASN A 96 17.78 -11.68 -13.23
C ASN A 96 17.61 -11.92 -11.71
N ASP A 97 18.69 -12.22 -10.99
CA ASP A 97 18.69 -12.40 -9.53
C ASP A 97 18.09 -11.19 -8.80
N ARG A 98 18.25 -10.00 -9.39
CA ARG A 98 17.66 -8.75 -8.89
C ARG A 98 16.13 -8.77 -8.92
N ALA A 99 15.51 -9.42 -9.89
CA ALA A 99 14.07 -9.56 -9.96
C ALA A 99 13.59 -10.51 -8.85
N ALA A 100 14.23 -11.67 -8.69
CA ALA A 100 13.91 -12.59 -7.60
C ALA A 100 14.03 -11.93 -6.20
N ALA A 101 15.09 -11.15 -5.99
CA ALA A 101 15.28 -10.39 -4.76
C ALA A 101 14.15 -9.37 -4.49
N ASN A 102 13.72 -8.62 -5.52
CA ASN A 102 12.62 -7.67 -5.40
C ASN A 102 11.28 -8.35 -5.07
N LEU A 103 11.02 -9.54 -5.65
CA LEU A 103 9.83 -10.32 -5.35
C LEU A 103 9.85 -10.85 -3.91
N LEU A 104 11.00 -11.34 -3.45
CA LEU A 104 11.19 -11.82 -2.08
C LEU A 104 11.01 -10.71 -1.04
N VAL A 105 11.51 -9.50 -1.32
CA VAL A 105 11.31 -8.34 -0.44
C VAL A 105 9.82 -7.98 -0.34
N PHE A 106 9.10 -7.96 -1.47
CA PHE A 106 7.65 -7.76 -1.46
C PHE A 106 6.93 -8.85 -0.66
N ALA A 107 7.23 -10.12 -0.90
CA ALA A 107 6.59 -11.24 -0.21
C ALA A 107 6.82 -11.18 1.31
N ARG A 108 8.05 -10.83 1.73
CA ARG A 108 8.37 -10.61 3.15
C ARG A 108 7.57 -9.46 3.76
N MET A 109 7.48 -8.32 3.06
CA MET A 109 6.74 -7.18 3.55
C MET A 109 5.24 -7.47 3.63
N LEU A 110 4.68 -8.16 2.64
CA LEU A 110 3.30 -8.62 2.67
C LEU A 110 3.03 -9.49 3.92
N PHE A 111 3.90 -10.47 4.18
CA PHE A 111 3.75 -11.38 5.31
C PHE A 111 3.89 -10.68 6.69
N ILE A 112 4.65 -9.60 6.77
CA ILE A 112 4.78 -8.81 8.01
C ILE A 112 3.54 -7.94 8.25
N THR A 113 2.84 -7.55 7.18
CA THR A 113 1.69 -6.64 7.25
C THR A 113 0.33 -7.31 7.38
N VAL A 114 0.25 -8.64 7.20
CA VAL A 114 -0.98 -9.47 7.33
C VAL A 114 -1.01 -10.10 8.71
#